data_AF-A0A072PUW9-F1
#
_entry.id   AF-A0A072PUW9-F1
#
_cell.length_a   1.000
_cell.length_b   1.000
_cell.length_c   1.000
_cell.angle_alpha   90.00
_cell.angle_beta   90.00
_cell.angle_gamma   90.00
#
_symmetry.space_group_name_H-M   'P 1'
#
loop_
_entity.id
_entity.type
_entity.pdbx_description
1 polymer ?
#
loop_
_entity_poly.entity_id
_entity_poly.type
_entity_poly.pdbx_seq_one_letter_code
_entity_poly.pdbx_strand_id
1 'polypeptide(L)'
;MAGHDLNYLAVSGVLSTLGPANRVGECGRPLPPSPPGNLLADFAGGGHMCFTGILLALAHRARTGEGQIVESNMVDGVSYLATMARLSRRIPGQWGRPRGENLVDGGCPYYGVYECKDEGRYMSVAALEPQFFTALCKGLGVGESDWGGDCEDRKNCTKLRLVPEEKFRGNTRKQWSSAQL
;
A
#
# COMPACT_ATOMS: atom_id res chain seq x y z
N MET A 1 3.85 26.45 -11.90
CA MET A 1 2.56 26.24 -11.21
C MET A 1 2.83 26.25 -9.72
N ALA A 2 2.13 27.10 -8.95
CA ALA A 2 2.20 27.01 -7.50
C ALA A 2 1.52 25.70 -7.05
N GLY A 3 2.13 24.98 -6.12
CA GLY A 3 1.62 23.70 -5.64
C GLY A 3 2.37 23.22 -4.40
N HIS A 4 1.83 22.22 -3.75
CA HIS A 4 2.45 21.47 -2.66
C HIS A 4 2.50 19.99 -3.03
N ASP A 5 3.10 19.14 -2.18
CA ASP A 5 3.11 17.67 -2.26
C ASP A 5 1.88 17.09 -2.98
N LEU A 6 0.67 17.38 -2.47
CA LEU A 6 -0.56 16.82 -2.98
C LEU A 6 -0.79 17.11 -4.47
N ASN A 7 -0.42 18.30 -4.95
CA ASN A 7 -0.54 18.67 -6.36
C ASN A 7 0.47 17.90 -7.22
N TYR A 8 1.72 17.77 -6.77
CA TYR A 8 2.75 17.04 -7.50
C TYR A 8 2.47 15.52 -7.49
N LEU A 9 1.95 15.00 -6.38
CA LEU A 9 1.48 13.63 -6.22
C LEU A 9 0.29 13.35 -7.15
N ALA A 10 -0.64 14.30 -7.31
CA ALA A 10 -1.75 14.19 -8.25
C ALA A 10 -1.26 14.15 -9.70
N VAL A 11 -0.36 15.07 -10.10
CA VAL A 11 0.17 15.14 -11.47
C VAL A 11 1.00 13.91 -11.83
N SER A 12 1.72 13.31 -10.87
CA SER A 12 2.43 12.05 -11.08
C SER A 12 1.49 10.87 -11.38
N GLY A 13 0.18 11.02 -11.15
CA GLY A 13 -0.82 9.96 -11.25
C GLY A 13 -0.86 9.02 -10.04
N VAL A 14 0.12 9.08 -9.13
CA VAL A 14 0.20 8.18 -7.97
C VAL A 14 -0.89 8.46 -6.94
N LEU A 15 -1.34 9.71 -6.76
CA LEU A 15 -2.45 10.01 -5.85
C LEU A 15 -3.68 9.15 -6.17
N SER A 16 -3.98 8.95 -7.46
CA SER A 16 -5.16 8.21 -7.91
C SER A 16 -5.18 6.74 -7.48
N THR A 17 -4.05 6.18 -7.03
CA THR A 17 -3.91 4.79 -6.61
C THR A 17 -3.98 4.61 -5.09
N LEU A 18 -4.11 5.69 -4.31
CA LEU A 18 -3.98 5.63 -2.85
C LEU A 18 -5.31 5.77 -2.11
N GLY A 19 -5.49 4.94 -1.09
CA GLY A 19 -6.66 4.94 -0.23
C GLY A 19 -7.78 3.98 -0.68
N PRO A 20 -8.79 3.76 0.17
CA PRO A 20 -9.86 2.82 -0.11
C PRO A 20 -10.73 3.29 -1.27
N ALA A 21 -11.18 2.36 -2.11
CA ALA A 21 -12.26 2.63 -3.09
C ALA A 21 -13.55 1.89 -2.78
N ASN A 22 -13.49 0.85 -1.95
CA ASN A 22 -14.64 0.06 -1.52
C ASN A 22 -15.49 0.76 -0.44
N ARG A 23 -15.11 1.97 -0.02
CA ARG A 23 -15.90 2.78 0.92
C ARG A 23 -16.61 3.88 0.17
N VAL A 24 -17.91 3.97 0.42
CA VAL A 24 -18.80 4.96 -0.15
C VAL A 24 -18.94 6.09 0.87
N GLY A 25 -18.71 7.33 0.44
CA GLY A 25 -18.93 8.51 1.27
C GLY A 25 -20.42 8.84 1.41
N GLU A 26 -20.72 9.85 2.22
CA GLU A 26 -22.10 10.31 2.49
C GLU A 26 -22.90 10.63 1.22
N CYS A 27 -22.22 11.01 0.14
CA CYS A 27 -22.81 11.34 -1.17
C CYS A 27 -23.07 10.13 -2.08
N GLY A 28 -22.90 8.89 -1.60
CA GLY A 28 -23.13 7.69 -2.40
C GLY A 28 -22.04 7.39 -3.43
N ARG A 29 -20.92 8.14 -3.42
CA ARG A 29 -19.77 7.93 -4.31
C ARG A 29 -18.59 7.30 -3.57
N PRO A 30 -17.68 6.59 -4.26
CA PRO A 30 -16.41 6.18 -3.66
C PRO A 30 -15.68 7.36 -3.03
N LEU A 31 -15.05 7.16 -1.88
CA LEU A 31 -14.23 8.19 -1.25
C LEU A 31 -13.15 8.71 -2.23
N PRO A 32 -12.72 9.97 -2.14
CA PRO A 32 -11.59 10.47 -2.93
C PRO A 32 -10.29 9.72 -2.55
N PRO A 33 -9.26 9.73 -3.42
CA PRO A 33 -7.97 9.18 -3.03
C PRO A 33 -7.41 9.88 -1.78
N SER A 34 -6.73 9.13 -0.93
CA SER A 34 -6.25 9.61 0.36
C SER A 34 -4.80 10.14 0.26
N PRO A 35 -4.51 11.38 0.68
CA PRO A 35 -3.14 11.87 0.76
C PRO A 35 -2.35 11.11 1.84
N PRO A 36 -1.18 10.54 1.52
CA PRO A 36 -0.33 9.85 2.50
C PRO A 36 0.52 10.86 3.28
N GLY A 37 -0.12 11.90 3.84
CA GLY A 37 0.59 13.11 4.28
C GLY A 37 1.37 13.73 3.13
N ASN A 38 2.59 14.21 3.40
CA ASN A 38 3.53 14.69 2.40
C ASN A 38 4.76 13.76 2.23
N LEU A 39 4.58 12.47 2.54
CA LEU A 39 5.68 11.51 2.56
C LEU A 39 6.22 11.17 1.17
N LEU A 40 5.37 11.24 0.14
CA LEU A 40 5.73 10.77 -1.18
C LEU A 40 6.40 11.84 -2.04
N ALA A 41 5.79 13.00 -2.25
CA ALA A 41 6.35 13.99 -3.17
C ALA A 41 7.41 14.85 -2.52
N ASP A 42 7.14 15.46 -1.35
CA ASP A 42 8.12 16.31 -0.67
C ASP A 42 9.37 15.52 -0.25
N PHE A 43 9.17 14.34 0.35
CA PHE A 43 10.26 13.55 0.93
C PHE A 43 10.81 12.47 -0.01
N ALA A 44 10.07 11.39 -0.28
CA ALA A 44 10.63 10.23 -0.97
C ALA A 44 10.97 10.51 -2.45
N GLY A 45 10.10 11.19 -3.18
CA GLY A 45 10.26 11.53 -4.60
C GLY A 45 10.95 12.88 -4.83
N GLY A 46 11.02 13.74 -3.82
CA GLY A 46 11.67 15.05 -3.90
C GLY A 46 13.00 15.05 -3.16
N GLY A 47 12.93 15.26 -1.85
CA GLY A 47 14.09 15.41 -0.99
C GLY A 47 15.11 14.28 -1.10
N HIS A 48 14.67 13.01 -1.08
CA HIS A 48 15.57 11.86 -1.20
C HIS A 48 16.18 11.73 -2.60
N MET A 49 15.43 12.05 -3.65
CA MET A 49 15.95 12.07 -5.02
C MET A 49 17.02 13.16 -5.21
N CYS A 50 16.77 14.36 -4.69
CA CYS A 50 17.74 15.45 -4.68
C CYS A 50 19.00 15.09 -3.89
N PHE A 51 18.83 14.56 -2.68
CA PHE A 51 19.93 14.07 -1.84
C PHE A 51 20.79 13.04 -2.57
N THR A 52 20.15 12.05 -3.20
CA THR A 52 20.85 11.03 -4.00
C THR A 52 21.62 11.65 -5.16
N GLY A 53 21.01 12.59 -5.89
CA GLY A 53 21.69 13.32 -6.97
C GLY A 53 22.92 14.10 -6.49
N ILE A 54 22.86 14.72 -5.31
CA ILE A 54 24.00 15.40 -4.69
C ILE A 54 25.12 14.41 -4.36
N LEU A 55 24.79 13.24 -3.77
CA LEU A 55 25.80 12.21 -3.48
C LEU A 55 26.49 11.73 -4.76
N LEU A 56 25.74 11.52 -5.84
CA LEU A 56 26.28 11.13 -7.13
C LEU A 56 27.14 12.24 -7.76
N ALA A 57 26.75 13.51 -7.60
CA ALA A 57 27.54 14.65 -8.05
C ALA A 57 28.86 14.77 -7.28
N LEU A 58 28.85 14.51 -5.97
CA LEU A 58 30.07 14.47 -5.15
C LEU A 58 30.99 13.31 -5.55
N ALA A 59 30.43 12.12 -5.81
CA ALA A 59 31.19 10.97 -6.29
C ALA A 59 31.82 11.22 -7.67
N HIS A 60 31.10 11.89 -8.57
CA HIS A 60 31.63 12.34 -9.85
C HIS A 60 32.79 13.33 -9.64
N ARG A 61 32.57 14.39 -8.85
CA ARG A 61 33.59 15.40 -8.54
C ARG A 61 34.84 14.80 -7.94
N ALA A 62 34.72 13.79 -7.08
CA ALA A 62 35.88 13.12 -6.48
C ALA A 62 36.79 12.45 -7.53
N ARG A 63 36.25 12.08 -8.70
CA ARG A 63 36.99 11.43 -9.79
C ARG A 63 37.45 12.41 -10.87
N THR A 64 36.68 13.45 -11.12
CA THR A 64 36.91 14.38 -12.25
C THR A 64 37.44 15.74 -11.82
N GLY A 65 37.25 16.14 -10.57
CA GLY A 65 37.47 17.50 -10.09
C GLY A 65 36.34 18.48 -10.43
N GLU A 66 35.33 18.06 -11.20
CA GLU A 66 34.28 18.92 -11.72
C GLU A 66 32.94 18.73 -10.99
N GLY A 67 32.23 19.84 -10.77
CA GLY A 67 30.84 19.80 -10.28
C GLY A 67 29.84 19.56 -11.41
N GLN A 68 28.58 19.39 -11.06
CA GLN A 68 27.46 19.33 -12.02
C GLN A 68 26.17 19.87 -11.39
N ILE A 69 25.22 20.24 -12.24
CA ILE A 69 23.88 20.65 -11.81
C ILE A 69 23.07 19.39 -11.49
N VAL A 70 22.41 19.37 -10.33
CA VAL A 70 21.47 18.31 -9.93
C VAL A 70 20.06 18.86 -10.07
N GLU A 71 19.34 18.41 -11.08
CA GLU A 71 17.92 18.70 -11.23
C GLU A 71 17.10 17.60 -10.54
N SER A 72 16.21 18.01 -9.63
CA SER A 72 15.33 17.10 -8.91
C SER A 72 13.89 17.58 -9.02
N ASN A 73 13.02 16.70 -9.50
CA ASN A 73 11.61 16.96 -9.72
C ASN A 73 10.76 15.96 -8.92
N MET A 74 9.91 16.47 -8.04
CA MET A 74 9.01 15.66 -7.21
C MET A 74 8.07 14.79 -8.04
N VAL A 75 7.58 15.28 -9.19
CA VAL A 75 6.66 14.53 -10.08
C VAL A 75 7.36 13.31 -10.67
N ASP A 76 8.61 13.49 -11.12
CA ASP A 76 9.41 12.42 -11.74
C ASP A 76 9.89 11.42 -10.69
N GLY A 77 10.32 11.90 -9.52
CA GLY A 77 10.73 11.04 -8.43
C GLY A 77 9.60 10.17 -7.89
N VAL A 78 8.41 10.74 -7.67
CA VAL A 78 7.23 9.93 -7.29
C VAL A 78 6.83 8.96 -8.40
N SER A 79 6.93 9.40 -9.65
CA SER A 79 6.72 8.53 -10.81
C SER A 79 7.68 7.34 -10.83
N TYR A 80 8.95 7.57 -10.49
CA TYR A 80 9.96 6.53 -10.34
C TYR A 80 9.59 5.55 -9.23
N LEU A 81 9.15 6.03 -8.05
CA LEU A 81 8.71 5.16 -6.94
C LEU A 81 7.55 4.23 -7.35
N ALA A 82 6.66 4.69 -8.24
CA ALA A 82 5.54 3.90 -8.73
C ALA A 82 5.89 2.96 -9.91
N THR A 83 7.17 2.83 -10.28
CA THR A 83 7.59 2.01 -11.44
C THR A 83 7.12 0.56 -11.32
N MET A 84 7.31 -0.08 -10.16
CA MET A 84 6.87 -1.46 -9.95
C MET A 84 5.36 -1.60 -10.17
N ALA A 85 4.55 -0.77 -9.51
CA ALA A 85 3.09 -0.80 -9.65
C ALA A 85 2.66 -0.60 -11.12
N ARG A 86 3.33 0.32 -11.84
CA ARG A 86 3.02 0.60 -13.26
C ARG A 86 3.38 -0.56 -14.18
N LEU A 87 4.55 -1.17 -14.00
CA LEU A 87 4.98 -2.32 -14.81
C LEU A 87 4.14 -3.57 -14.51
N SER A 88 3.78 -3.78 -13.25
CA SER A 88 2.95 -4.90 -12.81
C SER A 88 1.51 -4.86 -13.33
N ARG A 89 1.05 -3.75 -13.93
CA ARG A 89 -0.27 -3.68 -14.63
C ARG A 89 -0.38 -4.68 -15.78
N ARG A 90 0.75 -5.16 -16.31
CA ARG A 90 0.79 -6.16 -17.38
C ARG A 90 0.76 -7.59 -16.86
N ILE A 91 0.89 -7.78 -15.55
CA ILE A 91 0.90 -9.10 -14.91
C ILE A 91 -0.50 -9.34 -14.32
N PRO A 92 -1.24 -10.35 -14.81
CA PRO A 92 -2.56 -10.68 -14.28
C PRO A 92 -2.54 -10.85 -12.76
N GLY A 93 -3.54 -10.28 -12.07
CA GLY A 93 -3.69 -10.39 -10.62
C GLY A 93 -2.82 -9.45 -9.78
N GLN A 94 -1.77 -8.86 -10.33
CA GLN A 94 -0.85 -8.00 -9.57
C GLN A 94 -1.38 -6.56 -9.44
N TRP A 95 -1.54 -5.87 -10.57
CA TRP A 95 -2.01 -4.49 -10.62
C TRP A 95 -2.90 -4.24 -11.85
N GLY A 96 -3.48 -3.05 -11.97
CA GLY A 96 -4.22 -2.60 -13.16
C GLY A 96 -5.74 -2.66 -13.04
N ARG A 97 -6.25 -3.11 -11.90
CA ARG A 97 -7.67 -2.96 -11.50
C ARG A 97 -7.90 -1.55 -10.91
N PRO A 98 -9.16 -1.14 -10.73
CA PRO A 98 -9.48 0.09 -9.98
C PRO A 98 -8.76 0.12 -8.62
N ARG A 99 -8.55 1.34 -8.10
CA ARG A 99 -7.96 1.55 -6.77
C ARG A 99 -8.65 0.67 -5.73
N GLY A 100 -7.92 0.10 -4.79
CA GLY A 100 -8.46 -0.74 -3.71
C GLY A 100 -8.94 -2.11 -4.17
N GLU A 101 -8.56 -2.56 -5.37
CA GLU A 101 -8.89 -3.88 -5.92
C GLU A 101 -7.65 -4.67 -6.40
N ASN A 102 -6.44 -4.17 -6.14
CA ASN A 102 -5.17 -4.79 -6.52
C ASN A 102 -4.56 -5.59 -5.36
N LEU A 103 -3.46 -6.31 -5.64
CA LEU A 103 -2.84 -7.22 -4.67
C LEU A 103 -2.35 -6.51 -3.41
N VAL A 104 -1.75 -5.32 -3.55
CA VAL A 104 -1.10 -4.58 -2.45
C VAL A 104 -1.64 -3.16 -2.24
N ASP A 105 -2.88 -2.89 -2.64
CA ASP A 105 -3.56 -1.59 -2.39
C ASP A 105 -4.80 -1.70 -1.47
N GLY A 106 -4.96 -2.84 -0.81
CA GLY A 106 -6.12 -3.16 0.03
C GLY A 106 -7.23 -3.94 -0.68
N GLY A 107 -7.04 -4.32 -1.95
CA GLY A 107 -7.95 -5.21 -2.67
C GLY A 107 -7.87 -6.68 -2.25
N CYS A 108 -6.74 -7.11 -1.71
CA CYS A 108 -6.51 -8.47 -1.25
C CYS A 108 -6.91 -8.66 0.23
N PRO A 109 -7.79 -9.63 0.58
CA PRO A 109 -8.20 -9.87 1.98
C PRO A 109 -7.06 -10.23 2.94
N TYR A 110 -5.98 -10.81 2.47
CA TYR A 110 -4.80 -11.12 3.30
C TYR A 110 -3.68 -10.09 3.12
N TYR A 111 -4.01 -8.90 2.60
CA TYR A 111 -3.16 -7.71 2.59
C TYR A 111 -3.98 -6.47 2.94
N GLY A 112 -4.11 -6.15 4.22
CA GLY A 112 -5.00 -5.10 4.70
C GLY A 112 -4.88 -4.80 6.19
N VAL A 113 -5.75 -3.90 6.66
CA VAL A 113 -5.86 -3.52 8.08
C VAL A 113 -7.24 -3.83 8.61
N TYR A 114 -7.28 -4.45 9.79
CA TYR A 114 -8.50 -4.96 10.41
C TYR A 114 -8.66 -4.39 11.81
N GLU A 115 -9.85 -3.88 12.11
CA GLU A 115 -10.15 -3.31 13.41
C GLU A 115 -10.27 -4.40 14.48
N CYS A 116 -9.68 -4.13 15.65
CA CYS A 116 -9.73 -5.00 16.81
C CYS A 116 -10.98 -4.74 17.65
N LYS A 117 -11.11 -5.44 18.77
CA LYS A 117 -12.17 -5.18 19.76
C LYS A 117 -12.07 -3.79 20.39
N ASP A 118 -10.86 -3.31 20.63
CA ASP A 118 -10.59 -1.98 21.17
C ASP A 118 -10.70 -0.94 20.05
N GLU A 119 -11.67 -0.03 20.20
CA GLU A 119 -12.03 0.97 19.19
C GLU A 119 -10.83 1.77 18.70
N GLY A 120 -10.74 1.95 17.38
CA GLY A 120 -9.64 2.69 16.75
C GLY A 120 -8.28 1.98 16.83
N ARG A 121 -8.24 0.71 17.24
CA ARG A 121 -7.03 -0.13 17.20
C ARG A 121 -7.15 -1.17 16.10
N TYR A 122 -6.04 -1.40 15.40
CA TYR A 122 -6.02 -2.22 14.20
C TYR A 122 -4.85 -3.21 14.25
N MET A 123 -5.03 -4.34 13.57
CA MET A 123 -3.95 -5.26 13.17
C MET A 123 -3.73 -5.13 11.66
N SER A 124 -2.46 -5.11 11.24
CA SER A 124 -2.08 -5.23 9.84
C SER A 124 -1.86 -6.70 9.47
N VAL A 125 -2.39 -7.11 8.33
CA VAL A 125 -2.19 -8.43 7.73
C VAL A 125 -1.51 -8.25 6.37
N ALA A 126 -0.47 -9.02 6.10
CA ALA A 126 0.25 -9.03 4.83
C ALA A 126 0.79 -10.45 4.55
N ALA A 127 -0.12 -11.41 4.46
CA ALA A 127 0.18 -12.84 4.34
C ALA A 127 0.05 -13.30 2.87
N LEU A 128 0.84 -12.71 1.97
CA LEU A 128 0.77 -12.97 0.53
C LEU A 128 1.31 -14.35 0.15
N GLU A 129 2.35 -14.80 0.85
CA GLU A 129 2.98 -16.08 0.59
C GLU A 129 2.16 -17.23 1.21
N PRO A 130 2.02 -18.38 0.52
CA PRO A 130 1.14 -19.47 0.98
C PRO A 130 1.40 -19.92 2.41
N GLN A 131 2.68 -20.03 2.81
CA GLN A 131 3.05 -20.43 4.17
C GLN A 131 2.67 -19.38 5.23
N PHE A 132 2.70 -18.09 4.88
CA PHE A 132 2.27 -17.03 5.80
C PHE A 132 0.74 -16.99 5.89
N PHE A 133 0.04 -17.25 4.78
CA PHE A 133 -1.41 -17.41 4.79
C PHE A 133 -1.83 -18.59 5.65
N THR A 134 -1.16 -19.75 5.54
CA THR A 134 -1.39 -20.90 6.43
C THR A 134 -1.15 -20.53 7.90
N ALA A 135 -0.09 -19.78 8.22
CA ALA A 135 0.18 -19.32 9.58
C ALA A 135 -0.94 -18.37 10.08
N LEU A 136 -1.39 -17.43 9.25
CA LEU A 136 -2.53 -16.56 9.56
C LEU A 136 -3.79 -17.37 9.87
N CYS A 137 -4.15 -18.33 9.01
CA CYS A 137 -5.33 -19.18 9.21
C CYS A 137 -5.25 -19.98 10.52
N LYS A 138 -4.08 -20.56 10.81
CA LYS A 138 -3.83 -21.27 12.07
C LYS A 138 -3.98 -20.34 13.27
N GLY A 139 -3.38 -19.15 13.21
CA GLY A 139 -3.43 -18.15 14.28
C GLY A 139 -4.83 -17.60 14.54
N LEU A 140 -5.64 -17.44 13.49
CA LEU A 140 -7.04 -17.04 13.60
C LEU A 140 -7.99 -18.21 13.94
N GLY A 141 -7.49 -19.45 13.94
CA GLY A 141 -8.28 -20.65 14.18
C GLY A 141 -9.40 -20.81 13.14
N VAL A 142 -9.02 -20.75 11.87
CA VAL A 142 -9.94 -20.86 10.71
C VAL A 142 -9.40 -21.86 9.69
N GLY A 143 -10.30 -22.53 8.98
CA GLY A 143 -9.99 -23.50 7.93
C GLY A 143 -10.65 -23.16 6.60
N GLU A 144 -10.25 -23.85 5.53
CA GLU A 144 -10.67 -23.55 4.15
C GLU A 144 -12.19 -23.42 3.94
N SER A 145 -12.99 -24.16 4.73
CA SER A 145 -14.45 -24.09 4.72
C SER A 145 -15.01 -22.71 5.10
N ASP A 146 -14.27 -21.93 5.90
CA ASP A 146 -14.71 -20.63 6.40
C ASP A 146 -14.69 -19.55 5.30
N TRP A 147 -13.87 -19.71 4.26
CA TRP A 147 -13.74 -18.74 3.17
C TRP A 147 -14.00 -19.28 1.76
N GLY A 148 -14.29 -20.57 1.61
CA GLY A 148 -14.72 -21.17 0.33
C GLY A 148 -13.61 -21.81 -0.50
N GLY A 149 -12.48 -22.19 0.12
CA GLY A 149 -11.39 -22.91 -0.54
C GLY A 149 -10.28 -22.00 -1.04
N ASP A 150 -10.09 -21.94 -2.36
CA ASP A 150 -8.98 -21.23 -3.00
C ASP A 150 -8.99 -19.73 -2.66
N CYS A 151 -7.91 -19.24 -2.03
CA CYS A 151 -7.75 -17.84 -1.62
C CYS A 151 -7.40 -16.90 -2.80
N GLU A 152 -6.96 -17.46 -3.92
CA GLU A 152 -6.70 -16.74 -5.18
C GLU A 152 -7.99 -16.60 -6.01
N ASP A 153 -9.03 -17.42 -5.76
CA ASP A 153 -10.32 -17.26 -6.43
C ASP A 153 -11.02 -15.99 -5.93
N ARG A 154 -11.15 -15.01 -6.82
CA ARG A 154 -11.78 -13.73 -6.54
C ARG A 154 -13.23 -13.87 -6.09
N LYS A 155 -13.94 -14.94 -6.47
CA LYS A 155 -15.31 -15.21 -5.99
C LYS A 155 -15.37 -15.42 -4.47
N ASN A 156 -14.26 -15.89 -3.88
CA ASN A 156 -14.14 -16.12 -2.45
C ASN A 156 -13.74 -14.87 -1.67
N CYS A 157 -13.23 -13.81 -2.33
CA CYS A 157 -12.66 -12.65 -1.66
C CYS A 157 -13.61 -11.94 -0.68
N THR A 158 -14.91 -11.91 -0.95
CA THR A 158 -15.88 -11.33 -0.01
C THR A 158 -15.94 -12.13 1.28
N LYS A 159 -16.07 -13.46 1.20
CA LYS A 159 -16.06 -14.35 2.38
C LYS A 159 -14.72 -14.31 3.09
N LEU A 160 -13.63 -14.39 2.33
CA LEU A 160 -12.28 -14.37 2.86
C LEU A 160 -11.94 -13.06 3.59
N ARG A 161 -12.55 -11.93 3.21
CA ARG A 161 -12.39 -10.65 3.92
C ARG A 161 -13.14 -10.60 5.24
N LEU A 162 -14.33 -11.21 5.31
CA LEU A 162 -15.13 -11.26 6.53
C LEU A 162 -14.41 -12.04 7.64
N VAL A 163 -13.64 -13.07 7.29
CA VAL A 163 -12.92 -13.91 8.25
C VAL A 163 -11.98 -13.10 9.16
N PRO A 164 -10.96 -12.37 8.66
CA PRO A 164 -10.12 -11.53 9.50
C PRO A 164 -10.91 -10.38 10.14
N GLU A 165 -11.90 -9.77 9.46
CA GLU A 165 -12.74 -8.71 10.06
C GLU A 165 -13.44 -9.18 11.33
N GLU A 166 -14.07 -10.34 11.31
CA GLU A 166 -14.77 -10.92 12.46
C GLU A 166 -13.80 -11.38 13.53
N LYS A 167 -12.73 -12.08 13.14
CA LYS A 167 -11.76 -12.63 14.09
C LYS A 167 -11.04 -11.53 14.83
N PHE A 168 -10.52 -10.50 14.16
CA PHE A 168 -9.79 -9.43 14.84
C PHE A 168 -10.68 -8.65 15.81
N ARG A 169 -11.98 -8.46 15.52
CA ARG A 169 -12.96 -7.86 16.45
C ARG A 169 -13.19 -8.67 17.72
N GLY A 170 -12.81 -9.95 17.76
CA GLY A 170 -12.96 -10.81 18.94
C GLY A 170 -12.00 -10.48 20.08
N ASN A 171 -10.81 -9.92 19.81
CA ASN A 171 -9.79 -9.61 20.81
C ASN A 171 -9.22 -8.21 20.63
N THR A 172 -8.61 -7.68 21.71
CA THR A 172 -7.90 -6.39 21.65
C THR A 172 -6.59 -6.52 20.87
N ARG A 173 -6.09 -5.41 20.33
CA ARG A 173 -4.79 -5.38 19.63
C ARG A 173 -3.64 -5.91 20.50
N LYS A 174 -3.67 -5.61 21.82
CA LYS A 174 -2.65 -6.10 22.76
C LYS A 174 -2.68 -7.62 22.90
N GLN A 175 -3.87 -8.23 22.94
CA GLN A 175 -4.00 -9.68 23.00
C GLN A 175 -3.46 -10.34 21.73
N TRP A 176 -3.79 -9.80 20.55
CA TRP A 176 -3.28 -10.31 19.28
C TRP A 176 -1.76 -10.18 19.15
N SER A 177 -1.19 -9.03 19.52
CA SER A 177 0.27 -8.81 19.45
C SER A 177 1.06 -9.62 20.48
N SER A 178 0.41 -10.10 21.54
CA SER A 178 1.05 -10.97 22.54
C SER A 178 0.87 -12.45 22.24
N ALA A 179 -0.09 -12.80 21.36
CA ALA A 179 -0.24 -14.15 20.84
C ALA A 179 0.87 -14.41 19.82
N GLN A 180 1.65 -15.48 20.01
CA GLN A 180 2.54 -15.98 18.97
C GLN A 180 1.68 -16.58 17.85
N LEU A 181 1.29 -15.74 16.89
CA LEU A 181 0.63 -16.13 15.64
C LEU A 181 1.68 -16.64 14.64
#